data_AF-A0A4V2SVA9-F1
#
_entry.id   AF-A0A4V2SVA9-F1
#
_cell.length_a   1.000
_cell.length_b   1.000
_cell.length_c   1.000
_cell.angle_alpha   90.00
_cell.angle_beta   90.00
_cell.angle_gamma   90.00
#
_symmetry.space_group_name_H-M   'P 1'
#
loop_
_entity.id
_entity.type
_entity.pdbx_description
1 polymer ?
#
loop_
_entity_poly.entity_id
_entity_poly.type
_entity_poly.pdbx_seq_one_letter_code
_entity_poly.pdbx_strand_id
1 'polypeptide(L)'
;MKLYGDGDQLHLITSNLMLTYTIRREYSDIERMLAVVEEALADFPEAMGLAYYTRMKVCEDRGEIEEAKKYAYLSLEQFEQTNDEQIGKALINTAHFEFLTKNYKKAAELLLTAIDKLIMHDYFMLIAVKEYVKTLVRLKEYEAASSLIEKHLPPAQDYPELHGKLQLLYSIAKETPEYAIKVCENDQLDKEVRYMASKYLTSYYSVKDDSDSVLKYYKLGRMLSNNRNEFHEGDL
;
A
#
# COMPACT_ATOMS: atom_id res chain seq x y z
N MET A 1 28.14 26.76 -18.14
CA MET A 1 28.33 25.70 -19.14
C MET A 1 27.54 24.50 -18.64
N LYS A 2 26.33 24.27 -19.17
CA LYS A 2 25.46 23.17 -18.71
C LYS A 2 26.00 21.85 -19.25
N LEU A 3 26.53 21.00 -18.36
CA LEU A 3 26.84 19.60 -18.62
C LEU A 3 25.52 18.82 -18.77
N TYR A 4 24.93 18.88 -19.96
CA TYR A 4 23.78 18.06 -20.34
C TYR A 4 24.27 16.61 -20.48
N GLY A 5 24.11 15.80 -19.42
CA GLY A 5 24.41 14.36 -19.43
C GLY A 5 24.77 13.79 -18.05
N ASP A 6 25.55 14.52 -17.25
CA ASP A 6 26.02 14.04 -15.95
C ASP A 6 24.91 14.07 -14.88
N GLY A 7 23.99 15.04 -14.98
CA GLY A 7 22.86 15.18 -14.06
C GLY A 7 21.88 14.00 -14.14
N ASP A 8 21.59 13.52 -15.36
CA ASP A 8 20.65 12.41 -15.57
C ASP A 8 21.23 11.08 -15.09
N GLN A 9 22.53 10.85 -15.31
CA GLN A 9 23.21 9.65 -14.79
C GLN A 9 23.31 9.67 -13.27
N LEU A 10 23.65 10.83 -12.68
CA LEU A 10 23.68 11.01 -11.24
C LEU A 10 22.28 10.79 -10.64
N HIS A 11 21.24 11.33 -11.25
CA HIS A 11 19.86 11.10 -10.86
C HIS A 11 19.50 9.60 -10.91
N LEU A 12 19.79 8.91 -12.00
CA LEU A 12 19.49 7.48 -12.12
C LEU A 12 20.19 6.62 -11.06
N ILE A 13 21.48 6.89 -10.81
CA ILE A 13 22.27 6.16 -9.81
C ILE A 13 21.72 6.42 -8.40
N THR A 14 21.46 7.69 -8.07
CA THR A 14 20.93 8.07 -6.76
C THR A 14 19.52 7.52 -6.52
N SER A 15 18.64 7.54 -7.52
CA SER A 15 17.31 6.94 -7.47
C SER A 15 17.34 5.44 -7.21
N ASN A 16 18.20 4.70 -7.91
CA ASN A 16 18.38 3.25 -7.69
C ASN A 16 18.92 2.93 -6.30
N LEU A 17 19.81 3.78 -5.79
CA LEU A 17 20.43 3.60 -4.49
C LEU A 17 19.44 3.91 -3.35
N MET A 18 18.66 4.97 -3.46
CA MET A 18 17.55 5.28 -2.55
C MET A 18 16.50 4.16 -2.53
N LEU A 19 16.14 3.61 -3.69
CA LEU A 19 15.25 2.46 -3.80
C LEU A 19 15.84 1.22 -3.09
N THR A 20 17.13 0.95 -3.29
CA THR A 20 17.82 -0.18 -2.66
C THR A 20 17.82 -0.07 -1.15
N TYR A 21 18.14 1.10 -0.60
CA TYR A 21 18.12 1.32 0.85
C TYR A 21 16.72 1.20 1.44
N THR A 22 15.70 1.69 0.73
CA THR A 22 14.29 1.55 1.13
C THR A 22 13.86 0.08 1.17
N ILE A 23 14.28 -0.71 0.17
CA ILE A 23 13.94 -2.15 0.11
C ILE A 23 14.67 -2.94 1.20
N ARG A 24 15.96 -2.64 1.44
CA ARG A 24 16.79 -3.35 2.42
C ARG A 24 16.62 -2.88 3.86
N ARG A 25 15.99 -1.72 4.07
CA ARG A 25 15.87 -1.04 5.38
C ARG A 25 17.23 -0.75 6.03
N GLU A 26 18.24 -0.48 5.21
CA GLU A 26 19.59 -0.13 5.64
C GLU A 26 19.74 1.40 5.65
N TYR A 27 19.53 2.04 6.79
CA TYR A 27 19.44 3.51 6.86
C TYR A 27 20.69 4.20 7.42
N SER A 28 21.80 3.49 7.58
CA SER A 28 23.01 4.01 8.26
C SER A 28 23.61 5.23 7.57
N ASP A 29 23.55 5.30 6.24
CA ASP A 29 24.17 6.38 5.44
C ASP A 29 23.18 7.15 4.56
N ILE A 30 21.87 6.90 4.72
CA ILE A 30 20.85 7.47 3.85
C ILE A 30 20.76 9.00 3.98
N GLU A 31 20.94 9.55 5.19
CA GLU A 31 20.89 10.99 5.42
C GLU A 31 22.00 11.75 4.70
N ARG A 32 23.21 11.20 4.65
CA ARG A 32 24.34 11.82 3.93
C ARG A 32 24.07 11.84 2.42
N MET A 33 23.49 10.76 1.91
CA MET A 33 23.13 10.66 0.51
C MET A 33 22.04 11.65 0.12
N LEU A 34 21.00 11.75 0.96
CA LEU A 34 19.90 12.67 0.73
C LEU A 34 20.38 14.12 0.75
N ALA A 35 21.28 14.49 1.67
CA ALA A 35 21.88 15.82 1.68
C ALA A 35 22.63 16.15 0.37
N VAL A 36 23.37 15.19 -0.19
CA VAL A 36 24.06 15.37 -1.48
C VAL A 36 23.06 15.51 -2.63
N VAL A 37 22.00 14.72 -2.65
CA VAL A 37 20.93 14.81 -3.66
C VAL A 37 20.26 16.19 -3.61
N GLU A 38 19.95 16.69 -2.42
CA GLU A 38 19.32 18.00 -2.24
C GLU A 38 20.22 19.15 -2.67
N GLU A 39 21.51 19.07 -2.40
CA GLU A 39 22.47 20.11 -2.82
C GLU A 39 22.69 20.09 -4.34
N ALA A 40 22.86 18.90 -4.92
CA ALA A 40 23.21 18.75 -6.33
C ALA A 40 22.01 18.86 -7.27
N LEU A 41 20.81 18.49 -6.82
CA LEU A 41 19.61 18.32 -7.65
C LEU A 41 18.40 19.14 -7.15
N ALA A 42 18.64 20.23 -6.41
CA ALA A 42 17.57 21.11 -5.88
C ALA A 42 16.56 21.58 -6.95
N ASP A 43 17.03 21.82 -8.17
CA ASP A 43 16.22 22.32 -9.29
C ASP A 43 15.50 21.21 -10.07
N PHE A 44 15.59 19.94 -9.64
CA PHE A 44 14.99 18.79 -10.31
C PHE A 44 13.86 18.21 -9.43
N PRO A 45 12.59 18.56 -9.70
CA PRO A 45 11.46 18.15 -8.87
C PRO A 45 11.33 16.62 -8.72
N GLU A 46 11.66 15.84 -9.74
CA GLU A 46 11.63 14.37 -9.64
C GLU A 46 12.67 13.84 -8.63
N ALA A 47 13.89 14.39 -8.62
CA ALA A 47 14.93 14.01 -7.67
C ALA A 47 14.55 14.40 -6.24
N MET A 48 14.05 15.64 -6.06
CA MET A 48 13.60 16.13 -4.77
C MET A 48 12.37 15.35 -4.24
N GLY A 49 11.43 15.02 -5.13
CA GLY A 49 10.28 14.17 -4.82
C GLY A 49 10.69 12.79 -4.31
N LEU A 50 11.69 12.16 -4.94
CA LEU A 50 12.26 10.89 -4.50
C LEU A 50 13.04 10.99 -3.19
N ALA A 51 13.77 12.09 -2.97
CA ALA A 51 14.47 12.34 -1.70
C ALA A 51 13.48 12.43 -0.53
N TYR A 52 12.39 13.18 -0.69
CA TYR A 52 11.34 13.27 0.32
C TYR A 52 10.58 11.94 0.49
N TYR A 53 10.28 11.23 -0.60
CA TYR A 53 9.70 9.88 -0.53
C TYR A 53 10.58 8.93 0.29
N THR A 54 11.90 9.00 0.12
CA THR A 54 12.84 8.17 0.86
C THR A 54 12.82 8.49 2.35
N ARG A 55 12.81 9.78 2.73
CA ARG A 55 12.65 10.17 4.14
C ARG A 55 11.30 9.74 4.73
N MET A 56 10.24 9.85 3.95
CA MET A 56 8.92 9.33 4.33
C MET A 56 8.99 7.85 4.70
N LYS A 57 9.67 7.01 3.89
CA LYS A 57 9.86 5.58 4.17
C LYS A 57 10.72 5.31 5.40
N VAL A 58 11.80 6.08 5.59
CA VAL A 58 12.66 5.98 6.79
C VAL A 58 11.87 6.28 8.06
N CYS A 59 11.11 7.38 8.07
CA CYS A 59 10.27 7.75 9.21
C CYS A 59 9.16 6.71 9.46
N GLU A 60 8.52 6.19 8.41
CA GLU A 60 7.51 5.14 8.54
C GLU A 60 8.09 3.88 9.21
N ASP A 61 9.25 3.41 8.78
CA ASP A 61 9.92 2.23 9.35
C ASP A 61 10.36 2.43 10.80
N ARG A 62 10.61 3.68 11.22
CA ARG A 62 10.88 4.06 12.62
C ARG A 62 9.62 4.24 13.46
N GLY A 63 8.43 4.20 12.85
CA GLY A 63 7.15 4.46 13.50
C GLY A 63 6.85 5.95 13.72
N GLU A 64 7.59 6.84 13.07
CA GLU A 64 7.44 8.30 13.14
C GLU A 64 6.36 8.79 12.15
N ILE A 65 5.11 8.39 12.40
CA ILE A 65 3.99 8.54 11.43
C ILE A 65 3.73 10.00 11.02
N GLU A 66 3.79 10.96 11.95
CA GLU A 66 3.54 12.37 11.64
C GLU A 66 4.65 13.00 10.79
N GLU A 67 5.91 12.63 11.03
CA GLU A 67 7.02 13.13 10.21
C GLU A 67 7.01 12.47 8.83
N ALA A 68 6.69 11.17 8.77
CA ALA A 68 6.46 10.48 7.50
C ALA A 68 5.36 11.15 6.67
N LYS A 69 4.24 11.51 7.32
CA LYS A 69 3.14 12.26 6.68
C LYS A 69 3.60 13.60 6.10
N LYS A 70 4.39 14.37 6.85
CA LYS A 70 4.95 15.64 6.36
C LYS A 70 5.81 15.43 5.13
N TYR A 71 6.70 14.43 5.14
CA TYR A 71 7.52 14.11 3.97
C TYR A 71 6.70 13.57 2.78
N ALA A 72 5.58 12.88 3.01
CA ALA A 72 4.66 12.47 1.95
C ALA A 72 4.08 13.68 1.21
N TYR A 73 3.66 14.73 1.95
CA TYR A 73 3.19 15.98 1.35
C TYR A 73 4.29 16.74 0.60
N LEU A 74 5.50 16.82 1.16
CA LEU A 74 6.63 17.46 0.46
C LEU A 74 6.99 16.70 -0.82
N SER A 75 6.93 15.37 -0.80
CA SER A 75 7.14 14.55 -1.99
C SER A 75 6.06 14.83 -3.05
N LEU A 76 4.79 14.91 -2.65
CA LEU A 76 3.68 15.27 -3.52
C LEU A 76 3.87 16.66 -4.16
N GLU A 77 4.23 17.69 -3.39
CA GLU A 77 4.47 19.05 -3.89
C GLU A 77 5.55 19.09 -4.99
N GLN A 78 6.58 18.26 -4.87
CA GLN A 78 7.61 18.15 -5.90
C GLN A 78 7.09 17.39 -7.13
N PHE A 79 6.38 16.27 -6.93
CA PHE A 79 5.84 15.49 -8.05
C PHE A 79 4.71 16.18 -8.81
N GLU A 80 3.97 17.12 -8.20
CA GLU A 80 2.98 17.97 -8.88
C GLU A 80 3.58 18.78 -10.05
N GLN A 81 4.91 18.93 -10.08
CA GLN A 81 5.65 19.59 -11.15
C GLN A 81 6.15 18.62 -12.23
N THR A 82 5.73 17.35 -12.18
CA THR A 82 6.24 16.26 -13.05
C THR A 82 5.12 15.68 -13.94
N ASN A 83 4.98 14.35 -13.99
CA ASN A 83 3.98 13.65 -14.80
C ASN A 83 2.88 13.02 -13.94
N ASP A 84 1.75 12.70 -14.56
CA ASP A 84 0.55 12.20 -13.87
C ASP A 84 0.79 10.88 -13.11
N GLU A 85 1.69 10.01 -13.59
CA GLU A 85 2.00 8.74 -12.91
C GLU A 85 2.66 8.99 -11.55
N GLN A 86 3.67 9.88 -11.50
CA GLN A 86 4.36 10.22 -10.25
C GLN A 86 3.43 10.95 -9.29
N ILE A 87 2.60 11.87 -9.79
CA ILE A 87 1.57 12.56 -9.01
C ILE A 87 0.62 11.54 -8.37
N GLY A 88 0.11 10.60 -9.17
CA GLY A 88 -0.79 9.56 -8.70
C GLY A 88 -0.19 8.69 -7.61
N LYS A 89 1.07 8.25 -7.76
CA LYS A 89 1.78 7.47 -6.73
C LYS A 89 1.98 8.27 -5.44
N ALA A 90 2.36 9.54 -5.55
CA ALA A 90 2.53 10.42 -4.41
C ALA A 90 1.21 10.65 -3.65
N LEU A 91 0.10 10.83 -4.38
CA LEU A 91 -1.24 10.94 -3.80
C LEU A 91 -1.63 9.68 -3.01
N ILE A 92 -1.34 8.48 -3.51
CA ILE A 92 -1.58 7.22 -2.79
C ILE A 92 -0.80 7.20 -1.46
N ASN A 93 0.48 7.56 -1.49
CA ASN A 93 1.33 7.59 -0.30
C ASN A 93 0.82 8.61 0.74
N THR A 94 0.49 9.83 0.31
CA THR A 94 -0.06 10.87 1.19
C THR A 94 -1.39 10.44 1.80
N ALA A 95 -2.26 9.81 1.00
CA ALA A 95 -3.54 9.29 1.47
C ALA A 95 -3.37 8.15 2.50
N HIS A 96 -2.35 7.30 2.36
CA HIS A 96 -2.03 6.26 3.35
C HIS A 96 -1.75 6.88 4.72
N PHE A 97 -0.95 7.94 4.80
CA PHE A 97 -0.69 8.61 6.08
C PHE A 97 -1.89 9.39 6.63
N GLU A 98 -2.70 10.01 5.76
CA GLU A 98 -3.99 10.57 6.20
C GLU A 98 -4.91 9.48 6.78
N PHE A 99 -4.93 8.30 6.17
CA PHE A 99 -5.68 7.15 6.67
C PHE A 99 -5.15 6.67 8.03
N LEU A 100 -3.83 6.52 8.21
CA LEU A 100 -3.21 6.12 9.47
C LEU A 100 -3.48 7.12 10.60
N THR A 101 -3.50 8.41 10.28
CA THR A 101 -3.83 9.50 11.20
C THR A 101 -5.36 9.71 11.37
N LYS A 102 -6.17 8.78 10.85
CA LYS A 102 -7.65 8.74 10.94
C LYS A 102 -8.37 9.89 10.24
N ASN A 103 -7.68 10.62 9.35
CA ASN A 103 -8.28 11.64 8.49
C ASN A 103 -8.85 11.01 7.21
N TYR A 104 -9.84 10.13 7.38
CA TYR A 104 -10.37 9.33 6.27
C TYR A 104 -11.01 10.16 5.16
N LYS A 105 -11.58 11.33 5.48
CA LYS A 105 -12.13 12.23 4.46
C LYS A 105 -11.05 12.76 3.54
N LYS A 106 -9.93 13.22 4.10
CA LYS A 106 -8.82 13.71 3.29
C LYS A 106 -8.16 12.60 2.48
N ALA A 107 -7.99 11.42 3.07
CA ALA A 107 -7.52 10.24 2.36
C ALA A 107 -8.41 9.90 1.15
N ALA A 108 -9.74 9.95 1.33
CA ALA A 108 -10.71 9.72 0.26
C ALA A 108 -10.60 10.73 -0.88
N GLU A 109 -10.48 12.03 -0.57
CA GLU A 109 -10.26 13.09 -1.58
C GLU A 109 -9.00 12.83 -2.41
N LEU A 110 -7.87 12.59 -1.73
CA LEU A 110 -6.57 12.36 -2.37
C LEU A 110 -6.59 11.11 -3.27
N LEU A 111 -7.22 10.02 -2.80
CA LEU A 111 -7.31 8.77 -3.55
C LEU A 111 -8.21 8.89 -4.78
N LEU A 112 -9.29 9.68 -4.70
CA LEU A 112 -10.12 9.95 -5.87
C LEU A 112 -9.32 10.69 -6.95
N THR A 113 -8.54 11.72 -6.55
CA THR A 113 -7.62 12.40 -7.48
C THR A 113 -6.55 11.44 -8.02
N ALA A 114 -6.04 10.52 -7.20
CA ALA A 114 -5.04 9.53 -7.63
C ALA A 114 -5.60 8.60 -8.72
N ILE A 115 -6.85 8.15 -8.58
CA ILE A 115 -7.52 7.30 -9.58
C ILE A 115 -7.59 8.02 -10.93
N ASP A 116 -7.98 9.29 -10.95
CA ASP A 116 -8.07 10.08 -12.19
C ASP A 116 -6.70 10.25 -12.86
N LYS A 117 -5.66 10.51 -12.06
CA LYS A 117 -4.28 10.66 -12.54
C LYS A 117 -3.68 9.35 -13.07
N LEU A 118 -4.11 8.21 -12.55
CA LEU A 118 -3.57 6.90 -12.89
C LEU A 118 -4.42 6.14 -13.91
N ILE A 119 -5.41 6.77 -14.56
CA ILE A 119 -6.34 6.08 -15.46
C ILE A 119 -5.67 5.31 -16.62
N MET A 120 -4.46 5.71 -17.02
CA MET A 120 -3.65 5.04 -18.06
C MET A 120 -2.67 4.00 -17.49
N HIS A 121 -2.65 3.78 -16.18
CA HIS A 121 -1.69 2.95 -15.44
C HIS A 121 -2.44 1.92 -14.57
N ASP A 122 -3.00 0.89 -15.20
CA ASP A 122 -3.94 -0.06 -14.58
C ASP A 122 -3.53 -0.58 -13.20
N TYR A 123 -2.28 -1.01 -13.05
CA TYR A 123 -1.79 -1.54 -11.77
C TYR A 123 -1.86 -0.50 -10.64
N PHE A 124 -1.35 0.71 -10.86
CA PHE A 124 -1.35 1.77 -9.86
C PHE A 124 -2.75 2.33 -9.63
N MET A 125 -3.57 2.44 -10.68
CA MET A 125 -4.99 2.77 -10.54
C MET A 125 -5.70 1.77 -9.63
N LEU A 126 -5.49 0.47 -9.81
CA LEU A 126 -6.10 -0.56 -8.98
C LEU A 126 -5.62 -0.50 -7.52
N ILE A 127 -4.35 -0.12 -7.28
CA ILE A 127 -3.86 0.17 -5.93
C ILE A 127 -4.64 1.33 -5.30
N ALA A 128 -4.82 2.43 -6.04
CA ALA A 128 -5.58 3.60 -5.59
C ALA A 128 -7.05 3.24 -5.31
N VAL A 129 -7.70 2.50 -6.22
CA VAL A 129 -9.07 2.00 -6.04
C VAL A 129 -9.17 1.15 -4.77
N LYS A 130 -8.25 0.21 -4.56
CA LYS A 130 -8.28 -0.65 -3.38
C LYS A 130 -8.11 0.14 -2.08
N GLU A 131 -7.21 1.14 -2.03
CA GLU A 131 -7.09 2.01 -0.85
C GLU A 131 -8.33 2.92 -0.69
N TYR A 132 -8.93 3.37 -1.79
CA TYR A 132 -10.13 4.20 -1.74
C TYR A 132 -11.32 3.42 -1.17
N VAL A 133 -11.56 2.20 -1.66
CA VAL A 133 -12.56 1.27 -1.14
C VAL A 133 -12.35 1.02 0.36
N LYS A 134 -11.12 0.73 0.79
CA LYS A 134 -10.77 0.56 2.20
C LYS A 134 -11.12 1.81 3.03
N THR A 135 -10.91 3.00 2.46
CA THR A 135 -11.25 4.28 3.09
C THR A 135 -12.77 4.49 3.17
N LEU A 136 -13.52 4.19 2.10
CA LEU A 136 -14.98 4.23 2.08
C LEU A 136 -15.60 3.30 3.14
N VAL A 137 -15.05 2.10 3.30
CA VAL A 137 -15.46 1.17 4.37
C VAL A 137 -15.25 1.77 5.75
N ARG A 138 -14.14 2.48 6.00
CA ARG A 138 -13.92 3.20 7.27
C ARG A 138 -14.88 4.37 7.49
N LEU A 139 -15.31 5.02 6.40
CA LEU A 139 -16.34 6.05 6.40
C LEU A 139 -17.77 5.48 6.48
N LYS A 140 -17.94 4.14 6.46
CA LYS A 140 -19.22 3.42 6.41
C LYS A 140 -20.03 3.67 5.13
N GLU A 141 -19.36 4.05 4.04
CA GLU A 141 -19.97 4.25 2.72
C GLU A 141 -19.99 2.93 1.92
N TYR A 142 -20.68 1.92 2.45
CA TYR A 142 -20.61 0.54 1.96
C TYR A 142 -21.16 0.35 0.54
N GLU A 143 -22.19 1.10 0.15
CA GLU A 143 -22.78 1.04 -1.19
C GLU A 143 -21.84 1.61 -2.25
N ALA A 144 -21.19 2.74 -1.94
CA ALA A 144 -20.18 3.35 -2.81
C ALA A 144 -18.97 2.41 -2.96
N ALA A 145 -18.49 1.84 -1.84
CA ALA A 145 -17.43 0.84 -1.84
C ALA A 145 -17.78 -0.37 -2.71
N SER A 146 -18.97 -0.94 -2.53
CA SER A 146 -19.46 -2.09 -3.30
C SER A 146 -19.53 -1.80 -4.80
N SER A 147 -20.15 -0.69 -5.18
CA SER A 147 -20.29 -0.28 -6.58
C SER A 147 -18.93 -0.08 -7.25
N LEU A 148 -17.98 0.51 -6.53
CA LEU A 148 -16.64 0.74 -7.04
C LEU A 148 -15.85 -0.57 -7.20
N ILE A 149 -16.00 -1.52 -6.27
CA ILE A 149 -15.39 -2.85 -6.39
C ILE A 149 -15.97 -3.57 -7.60
N GLU A 150 -17.30 -3.62 -7.76
CA GLU A 150 -17.96 -4.30 -8.88
C GLU A 150 -17.45 -3.77 -10.24
N LYS A 151 -17.24 -2.45 -10.34
CA LYS A 151 -16.66 -1.81 -11.53
C LYS A 151 -15.22 -2.25 -11.83
N HIS A 152 -14.38 -2.44 -10.80
CA HIS A 152 -12.94 -2.69 -10.97
C HIS A 152 -12.51 -4.14 -10.71
N LEU A 153 -13.42 -5.02 -10.32
CA LEU A 153 -13.13 -6.43 -10.11
C LEU A 153 -12.71 -7.15 -11.40
N PRO A 154 -13.35 -6.92 -12.57
CA PRO A 154 -12.91 -7.54 -13.83
C PRO A 154 -11.46 -7.19 -14.23
N PRO A 155 -11.04 -5.91 -14.32
CA PRO A 155 -9.65 -5.59 -14.67
C PRO A 155 -8.65 -6.00 -13.60
N ALA A 156 -9.08 -6.19 -12.35
CA ALA A 156 -8.20 -6.70 -11.30
C ALA A 156 -7.78 -8.16 -11.49
N GLN A 157 -8.47 -8.96 -12.31
CA GLN A 157 -8.17 -10.38 -12.51
C GLN A 157 -6.73 -10.63 -13.01
N ASP A 158 -6.17 -9.70 -13.77
CA ASP A 158 -4.78 -9.74 -14.24
C ASP A 158 -3.74 -9.54 -13.12
N TYR A 159 -4.20 -9.11 -11.94
CA TYR A 159 -3.39 -8.85 -10.74
C TYR A 159 -3.97 -9.63 -9.54
N PRO A 160 -3.69 -10.95 -9.43
CA PRO A 160 -4.36 -11.85 -8.48
C PRO A 160 -4.35 -11.36 -7.02
N GLU A 161 -3.25 -10.74 -6.58
CA GLU A 161 -3.13 -10.19 -5.23
C GLU A 161 -4.12 -9.03 -4.98
N LEU A 162 -4.24 -8.09 -5.93
CA LEU A 162 -5.17 -6.96 -5.84
C LEU A 162 -6.61 -7.44 -5.96
N HIS A 163 -6.88 -8.39 -6.88
CA HIS A 163 -8.18 -9.02 -7.01
C HIS A 163 -8.64 -9.67 -5.69
N GLY A 164 -7.77 -10.48 -5.06
CA GLY A 164 -8.06 -11.10 -3.77
C GLY A 164 -8.33 -10.06 -2.67
N LYS A 165 -7.52 -8.99 -2.59
CA LYS A 165 -7.75 -7.89 -1.62
C LYS A 165 -9.07 -7.16 -1.87
N LEU A 166 -9.46 -6.93 -3.13
CA LEU A 166 -10.77 -6.33 -3.47
C LEU A 166 -11.93 -7.24 -3.11
N GLN A 167 -11.81 -8.55 -3.34
CA GLN A 167 -12.81 -9.55 -2.91
C GLN A 167 -13.00 -9.54 -1.39
N LEU A 168 -11.92 -9.42 -0.61
CA LEU A 168 -12.01 -9.27 0.85
C LEU A 168 -12.76 -8.00 1.26
N LEU A 169 -12.43 -6.86 0.66
CA LEU A 169 -13.13 -5.61 0.91
C LEU A 169 -14.61 -5.70 0.51
N TYR A 170 -14.94 -6.49 -0.51
CA TYR A 170 -16.31 -6.70 -0.94
C TYR A 170 -17.12 -7.50 0.07
N SER A 171 -16.53 -8.56 0.63
CA SER A 171 -17.09 -9.29 1.76
C SER A 171 -17.42 -8.38 2.95
N ILE A 172 -16.54 -7.41 3.24
CA ILE A 172 -16.78 -6.41 4.29
C ILE A 172 -17.93 -5.48 3.90
N ALA A 173 -17.91 -4.91 2.70
CA ALA A 173 -18.90 -3.94 2.25
C ALA A 173 -20.32 -4.54 2.09
N LYS A 174 -20.43 -5.81 1.70
CA LYS A 174 -21.71 -6.53 1.57
C LYS A 174 -22.11 -7.32 2.83
N GLU A 175 -21.31 -7.24 3.90
CA GLU A 175 -21.50 -7.98 5.16
C GLU A 175 -21.70 -9.51 4.97
N THR A 176 -21.03 -10.11 3.98
CA THR A 176 -21.12 -11.53 3.63
C THR A 176 -19.74 -12.19 3.59
N PRO A 177 -19.57 -13.44 4.08
CA PRO A 177 -18.28 -14.11 4.08
C PRO A 177 -17.91 -14.70 2.72
N GLU A 178 -18.85 -14.78 1.77
CA GLU A 178 -18.73 -15.57 0.53
C GLU A 178 -17.46 -15.26 -0.28
N TYR A 179 -17.13 -13.98 -0.47
CA TYR A 179 -15.96 -13.58 -1.25
C TYR A 179 -14.66 -13.89 -0.50
N ALA A 180 -14.63 -13.68 0.82
CA ALA A 180 -13.49 -14.03 1.64
C ALA A 180 -13.24 -15.54 1.74
N ILE A 181 -14.29 -16.37 1.73
CA ILE A 181 -14.16 -17.83 1.65
C ILE A 181 -13.45 -18.21 0.34
N LYS A 182 -13.91 -17.67 -0.80
CA LYS A 182 -13.27 -17.91 -2.12
C LYS A 182 -11.80 -17.50 -2.13
N VAL A 183 -11.46 -16.36 -1.52
CA VAL A 183 -10.06 -15.91 -1.40
C VAL A 183 -9.24 -16.86 -0.53
N CYS A 184 -9.77 -17.29 0.61
CA CYS A 184 -9.08 -18.19 1.55
C CYS A 184 -8.76 -19.56 0.93
N GLU A 185 -9.71 -20.11 0.18
CA GLU A 185 -9.65 -21.44 -0.44
C GLU A 185 -8.89 -21.47 -1.77
N ASN A 186 -8.51 -20.32 -2.33
CA ASN A 186 -7.77 -20.25 -3.58
C ASN A 186 -6.26 -20.42 -3.37
N ASP A 187 -5.74 -21.62 -3.67
CA ASP A 187 -4.32 -21.95 -3.55
C ASP A 187 -3.39 -21.23 -4.53
N GLN A 188 -3.93 -20.55 -5.54
CA GLN A 188 -3.14 -19.74 -6.48
C GLN A 188 -2.84 -18.33 -5.95
N LEU A 189 -3.50 -17.91 -4.85
CA LEU A 189 -3.27 -16.61 -4.24
C LEU A 189 -2.11 -16.65 -3.24
N ASP A 190 -1.46 -15.50 -3.09
CA ASP A 190 -0.40 -15.32 -2.11
C ASP A 190 -0.88 -15.63 -0.68
N LYS A 191 0.02 -16.21 0.14
CA LYS A 191 -0.28 -16.63 1.51
C LYS A 191 -0.74 -15.46 2.38
N GLU A 192 -0.22 -14.27 2.17
CA GLU A 192 -0.60 -13.07 2.92
C GLU A 192 -2.07 -12.72 2.67
N VAL A 193 -2.52 -12.77 1.42
CA VAL A 193 -3.92 -12.47 1.05
C VAL A 193 -4.87 -13.51 1.65
N ARG A 194 -4.52 -14.79 1.57
CA ARG A 194 -5.28 -15.89 2.18
C ARG A 194 -5.30 -15.80 3.71
N TYR A 195 -4.20 -15.37 4.32
CA TYR A 195 -4.11 -15.13 5.75
C TYR A 195 -5.03 -14.01 6.20
N MET A 196 -5.06 -12.88 5.46
CA MET A 196 -6.01 -11.80 5.71
C MET A 196 -7.46 -12.27 5.61
N ALA A 197 -7.78 -13.10 4.61
CA ALA A 197 -9.09 -13.73 4.48
C ALA A 197 -9.47 -14.55 5.71
N SER A 198 -8.54 -15.41 6.18
CA SER A 198 -8.71 -16.23 7.37
C SER A 198 -8.98 -15.38 8.62
N LYS A 199 -8.25 -14.27 8.79
CA LYS A 199 -8.47 -13.33 9.91
C LYS A 199 -9.85 -12.69 9.85
N TYR A 200 -10.27 -12.22 8.67
CA TYR A 200 -11.60 -11.66 8.49
C TYR A 200 -12.69 -12.69 8.83
N LEU A 201 -12.60 -13.90 8.30
CA LEU A 201 -13.58 -14.96 8.53
C LEU A 201 -13.66 -15.36 10.01
N THR A 202 -12.51 -15.45 10.70
CA THR A 202 -12.46 -15.71 12.14
C THR A 202 -13.25 -14.64 12.90
N SER A 203 -13.03 -13.35 12.61
CA SER A 203 -13.78 -12.26 13.24
C SER A 203 -15.27 -12.27 12.86
N TYR A 204 -15.60 -12.55 11.60
CA TYR A 204 -16.98 -12.61 11.11
C TYR A 204 -17.79 -13.67 11.86
N TYR A 205 -17.29 -14.91 11.91
CA TYR A 205 -17.97 -16.01 12.57
C TYR A 205 -17.98 -15.89 14.09
N SER A 206 -16.99 -15.21 14.68
CA SER A 206 -17.00 -14.89 16.11
C SER A 206 -18.18 -13.98 16.49
N VAL A 207 -18.54 -13.01 15.64
CA VAL A 207 -19.72 -12.15 15.87
C VAL A 207 -21.04 -12.93 15.68
N LYS A 208 -21.02 -14.00 14.89
CA LYS A 208 -22.17 -14.89 14.65
C LYS A 208 -22.28 -16.05 15.64
N ASP A 209 -21.37 -16.15 16.61
CA ASP A 209 -21.29 -17.23 17.60
C ASP A 209 -21.11 -18.64 16.98
N ASP A 210 -20.49 -18.72 15.79
CA ASP A 210 -20.16 -19.99 15.12
C ASP A 210 -18.74 -20.42 15.49
N SER A 211 -18.63 -21.13 16.62
CA SER A 211 -17.36 -21.58 17.18
C SER A 211 -16.59 -22.54 16.28
N ASP A 212 -17.28 -23.37 15.51
CA ASP A 212 -16.66 -24.35 14.61
C ASP A 212 -15.95 -23.66 13.45
N SER A 213 -16.64 -22.69 12.83
CA SER A 213 -16.06 -21.86 11.76
C SER A 213 -14.91 -20.99 12.29
N VAL A 214 -15.04 -20.42 13.48
CA VAL A 214 -13.94 -19.68 14.14
C VAL A 214 -12.70 -20.55 14.27
N LEU A 215 -12.84 -21.77 14.81
CA LEU A 215 -11.70 -22.69 14.99
C LEU A 215 -11.10 -23.12 13.65
N LYS A 216 -11.93 -23.38 12.62
CA LYS A 216 -11.49 -23.70 11.26
C LYS A 216 -10.58 -22.60 10.70
N TYR A 217 -11.06 -21.36 10.65
CA TYR A 217 -10.31 -20.27 10.02
C TYR A 217 -9.15 -19.78 10.87
N TYR A 218 -9.21 -19.92 12.20
CA TYR A 218 -8.06 -19.69 13.07
C TYR A 218 -6.91 -20.67 12.76
N LYS A 219 -7.20 -21.97 12.63
CA LYS A 219 -6.20 -22.99 12.27
C LYS A 219 -5.61 -22.72 10.88
N LEU A 220 -6.44 -22.39 9.90
CA LEU A 220 -5.99 -21.99 8.56
C LEU A 220 -5.07 -20.77 8.61
N GLY A 221 -5.46 -19.72 9.33
CA GLY A 221 -4.66 -18.52 9.51
C GLY A 221 -3.28 -18.83 10.12
N ARG A 222 -3.21 -19.73 11.12
CA ARG A 222 -1.95 -20.16 11.71
C ARG A 222 -1.02 -20.89 10.73
N MET A 223 -1.58 -21.71 9.83
CA MET A 223 -0.78 -22.40 8.81
C MET A 223 -0.24 -21.44 7.74
N LEU A 224 -0.94 -20.34 7.48
CA LEU A 224 -0.59 -19.34 6.47
C LEU A 224 0.37 -18.26 7.01
N SER A 225 0.26 -17.87 8.28
CA SER A 225 1.24 -17.00 8.92
C SER A 225 2.54 -17.78 9.06
N ASN A 226 3.59 -17.41 8.30
CA ASN A 226 4.93 -18.04 8.28
C ASN A 226 5.68 -18.06 9.64
N ASN A 227 4.99 -18.02 10.79
CA ASN A 227 5.50 -18.50 12.05
C ASN A 227 5.72 -20.02 11.94
N ARG A 228 6.84 -20.41 11.29
CA ARG A 228 7.57 -21.57 11.74
C ARG A 228 7.79 -21.34 13.22
N ASN A 229 7.03 -22.06 14.04
CA ASN A 229 7.53 -22.40 15.36
C ASN A 229 8.88 -23.11 15.11
N GLU A 230 9.98 -22.40 15.26
CA GLU A 230 11.33 -22.95 15.50
C GLU A 230 11.41 -23.72 16.84
N PHE A 231 10.28 -24.29 17.30
CA PHE A 231 10.13 -24.93 18.61
C PHE A 231 9.41 -26.30 18.53
N HIS A 232 9.42 -26.96 17.37
CA HIS A 232 9.11 -28.39 17.28
C HIS A 232 10.17 -29.17 16.47
N GLU A 233 11.44 -28.81 16.66
CA GLU A 233 12.55 -29.76 16.57
C GLU A 233 13.31 -29.65 17.90
N GLY A 234 13.15 -30.66 18.73
CA GLY A 234 13.68 -30.70 20.09
C GLY A 234 13.09 -31.90 20.81
N ASP A 235 13.80 -33.01 20.69
CA ASP A 235 13.59 -34.27 21.39
C ASP A 235 13.06 -34.08 22.82
N LEU A 236 11.99 -34.79 23.14
CA LEU A 236 11.80 -35.65 24.33
C LEU A 236 10.52 -36.47 24.19
#